data_AF-A0A6P8GJG7-F1
#
_entry.id   AF-A0A6P8GJG7-F1
#
_cell.length_a   1.000
_cell.length_b   1.000
_cell.length_c   1.000
_cell.angle_alpha   90.00
_cell.angle_beta   90.00
_cell.angle_gamma   90.00
#
_symmetry.space_group_name_H-M   'P 1'
#
loop_
_entity.id
_entity.type
_entity.pdbx_description
1 polymer ?
#
loop_
_entity_poly.entity_id
_entity_poly.type
_entity_poly.pdbx_seq_one_letter_code
_entity_poly.pdbx_strand_id
1 'polypeptide(L)'
;MDTPVYHGPISRTTCEELLSKKNKDGSYLIRDSETIAGALCLCVYKHRIVYTYRILQTHQGLYTLQTSQGVEERFFTNLQDLVTHYKKKNQGLATHLRHGVKRKEMPPPSPHIPDEGADYENVEDMSEYVVVLPS
;
A
#
# COMPACT_ATOMS: atom_id res chain seq x y z
N MET A 1 -14.74 4.88 6.47
CA MET A 1 -14.23 6.06 5.73
C MET A 1 -13.66 5.57 4.42
N ASP A 2 -14.51 5.34 3.42
CA ASP A 2 -14.08 4.87 2.09
C ASP A 2 -13.58 6.04 1.25
N THR A 3 -12.35 6.48 1.53
CA THR A 3 -11.65 7.33 0.58
C THR A 3 -10.95 6.42 -0.43
N PRO A 4 -11.33 6.43 -1.72
CA PRO A 4 -10.83 5.45 -2.69
C PRO A 4 -9.31 5.57 -2.94
N VAL A 5 -8.71 6.67 -2.48
CA VAL A 5 -7.28 6.98 -2.56
C VAL A 5 -6.51 6.59 -1.31
N TYR A 6 -7.16 6.00 -0.29
CA TYR A 6 -6.51 5.48 0.90
C TYR A 6 -6.11 4.01 0.69
N HIS A 7 -4.83 3.70 0.94
CA HIS A 7 -4.24 2.39 0.66
C HIS A 7 -3.95 1.59 1.93
N GLY A 8 -4.21 2.14 3.11
CA GLY A 8 -3.82 1.51 4.37
C GLY A 8 -2.29 1.50 4.58
N PRO A 9 -1.74 0.49 5.27
CA PRO A 9 -0.34 0.44 5.66
C PRO A 9 0.56 -0.11 4.55
N ILE A 10 0.58 0.54 3.40
CA ILE A 10 1.56 0.24 2.35
C ILE A 10 2.91 0.89 2.66
N SER A 11 4.00 0.24 2.25
CA SER A 11 5.35 0.76 2.45
C SER A 11 5.61 2.00 1.60
N ARG A 12 6.63 2.78 1.98
CA ARG A 12 7.13 3.89 1.15
C ARG A 12 7.48 3.43 -0.27
N THR A 13 8.19 2.31 -0.40
CA THR A 13 8.63 1.78 -1.70
C THR A 13 7.43 1.43 -2.57
N THR A 14 6.43 0.70 -2.04
CA THR A 14 5.21 0.36 -2.78
C THR A 14 4.43 1.60 -3.21
N CYS A 15 4.39 2.64 -2.36
CA CYS A 15 3.78 3.91 -2.71
C CYS A 15 4.51 4.60 -3.88
N GLU A 16 5.84 4.66 -3.83
CA GLU A 16 6.68 5.24 -4.87
C GLU A 16 6.51 4.51 -6.20
N GLU A 17 6.45 3.17 -6.19
CA GLU A 17 6.18 2.34 -7.37
C GLU A 17 4.81 2.61 -7.98
N LEU A 18 3.74 2.66 -7.18
CA LEU A 18 2.38 2.91 -7.65
C LEU A 18 2.25 4.28 -8.32
N LEU A 19 2.86 5.30 -7.72
CA LEU A 19 2.86 6.66 -8.25
C LEU A 19 3.74 6.79 -9.50
N SER A 20 4.92 6.18 -9.49
CA SER A 20 5.84 6.17 -10.63
C SER A 20 5.26 5.42 -11.83
N LYS A 21 4.56 4.30 -11.60
CA LYS A 21 3.84 3.56 -12.64
C LYS A 21 2.71 4.39 -13.25
N LYS A 22 2.08 5.28 -12.47
CA LYS A 22 1.06 6.19 -13.00
C LYS A 22 1.66 7.29 -13.87
N ASN A 23 2.88 7.74 -13.54
CA ASN A 23 3.71 8.69 -14.28
C ASN A 23 2.96 9.96 -14.74
N LYS A 24 2.17 10.56 -13.83
CA LYS A 24 1.42 11.80 -14.10
C LYS A 24 1.58 12.79 -12.95
N ASP A 25 1.97 14.01 -13.27
CA ASP A 25 2.11 15.07 -12.26
C ASP A 25 0.77 15.36 -11.56
N GLY A 26 0.83 15.45 -10.24
CA GLY A 26 -0.37 15.55 -9.39
C GLY A 26 -1.07 14.21 -9.17
N SER A 27 -0.46 13.08 -9.54
CA SER A 27 -0.86 11.77 -9.03
C SER A 27 -0.63 11.68 -7.53
N TYR A 28 -1.59 11.11 -6.81
CA TYR A 28 -1.51 11.06 -5.35
C TYR A 28 -2.24 9.85 -4.77
N LEU A 29 -1.85 9.49 -3.55
CA LEU A 29 -2.54 8.53 -2.68
C LEU A 29 -2.28 8.88 -1.21
N ILE A 30 -3.07 8.31 -0.31
CA ILE A 30 -2.91 8.39 1.15
C ILE A 30 -2.57 6.99 1.67
N ARG A 31 -1.61 6.91 2.58
CA ARG A 31 -1.21 5.67 3.27
C ARG A 31 -0.97 5.93 4.74
N ASP A 32 -0.87 4.87 5.53
CA ASP A 32 -0.44 4.99 6.93
C ASP A 32 1.05 5.35 7.01
N SER A 33 1.42 6.10 8.04
CA SER A 33 2.82 6.41 8.33
C SER A 33 3.51 5.18 8.95
N GLU A 34 4.60 4.74 8.33
CA GLU A 34 5.44 3.65 8.87
C GLU A 34 6.21 4.06 10.14
N THR A 35 6.37 5.37 10.36
CA THR A 35 7.26 5.91 11.41
C THR A 35 6.52 6.50 12.59
N ILE A 36 5.22 6.82 12.42
CA ILE A 36 4.42 7.49 13.44
C ILE A 36 3.05 6.85 13.47
N ALA A 37 2.77 6.12 14.55
CA ALA A 37 1.48 5.48 14.74
C ALA A 37 0.35 6.52 14.75
N GLY A 38 -0.74 6.22 14.05
CA GLY A 38 -1.91 7.10 13.92
C GLY A 38 -1.74 8.30 12.97
N ALA A 39 -0.53 8.56 12.47
CA ALA A 39 -0.32 9.55 11.41
C ALA A 39 -0.52 8.93 10.03
N LEU A 40 -0.95 9.75 9.07
CA LEU A 40 -1.06 9.36 7.67
C LEU A 40 -0.04 10.11 6.82
N CYS A 41 0.17 9.64 5.60
CA CYS A 41 1.05 10.24 4.61
C CYS A 41 0.28 10.51 3.32
N LEU A 42 0.12 11.80 2.97
CA LEU A 42 -0.27 12.22 1.63
C LEU A 42 0.95 12.18 0.73
N CYS A 43 0.94 11.31 -0.28
CA CYS A 43 2.05 11.15 -1.21
C CYS A 43 1.66 11.73 -2.58
N VAL A 44 2.49 12.62 -3.13
CA VAL A 44 2.20 13.37 -4.36
C VAL A 44 3.36 13.25 -5.34
N TYR A 45 3.08 12.78 -6.56
CA TYR A 45 4.05 12.66 -7.63
C TYR A 45 4.18 13.95 -8.43
N LYS A 46 5.41 14.41 -8.63
CA LYS A 46 5.75 15.53 -9.52
C LYS A 46 7.17 15.36 -10.05
N HIS A 47 7.36 15.50 -11.36
CA HIS A 47 8.69 15.48 -12.00
C HIS A 47 9.55 14.26 -11.58
N ARG A 48 8.96 13.06 -11.55
CA ARG A 48 9.63 11.79 -11.14
C ARG A 48 10.04 11.72 -9.67
N ILE A 49 9.56 12.63 -8.84
CA ILE A 49 9.78 12.63 -7.39
C ILE A 49 8.43 12.45 -6.68
N VAL A 50 8.44 11.65 -5.60
CA VAL A 50 7.29 11.52 -4.69
C VAL A 50 7.53 12.38 -3.45
N TYR A 51 6.69 13.40 -3.31
CA TYR A 51 6.66 14.27 -2.14
C TYR A 51 5.73 13.68 -1.10
N THR A 52 6.22 13.51 0.12
CA THR A 52 5.45 12.94 1.24
C THR A 52 5.13 14.04 2.24
N TYR A 53 3.83 14.25 2.49
CA TYR A 53 3.32 15.20 3.49
C TYR A 53 2.67 14.42 4.62
N ARG A 54 3.06 14.72 5.86
CA ARG A 54 2.47 14.07 7.02
C ARG A 54 1.11 14.70 7.34
N ILE A 55 0.07 13.88 7.43
CA ILE A 55 -1.23 14.26 7.95
C ILE A 55 -1.27 13.82 9.42
N LEU A 56 -1.61 14.76 10.30
CA LEU A 56 -1.80 14.50 11.72
C LEU A 56 -3.29 14.64 12.06
N GLN A 57 -3.74 13.85 13.03
CA GLN A 57 -5.07 14.00 13.61
C GLN A 57 -4.94 14.65 14.98
N THR A 58 -5.71 15.71 15.22
CA THR A 58 -5.76 16.39 16.52
C THR A 58 -6.61 15.59 17.51
N HIS A 59 -6.51 15.93 18.80
CA HIS A 59 -7.36 15.34 19.85
C HIS A 59 -8.87 15.55 19.62
N GLN A 60 -9.23 16.57 18.82
CA GLN A 60 -10.61 16.85 18.43
C GLN A 60 -11.07 16.06 17.19
N GLY A 61 -10.21 15.17 16.67
CA GLY A 61 -10.49 14.35 15.48
C GLY A 61 -10.29 15.06 14.15
N LEU A 62 -9.78 16.29 14.14
CA LEU A 62 -9.53 17.07 12.93
C LEU A 62 -8.20 16.68 12.28
N TYR A 63 -8.14 16.74 10.96
CA TYR A 63 -6.96 16.44 10.16
C TYR A 63 -6.23 17.73 9.78
N THR A 64 -4.91 17.74 9.86
CA THR A 64 -4.04 18.84 9.38
C THR A 64 -2.81 18.28 8.68
N LEU A 65 -2.25 19.03 7.71
CA LEU A 65 -0.91 18.73 7.21
C LEU A 65 0.13 19.33 8.14
N GLN A 66 1.15 18.55 8.50
CA GLN A 66 2.29 19.07 9.22
C GLN A 66 3.02 20.09 8.35
N THR A 67 3.00 21.35 8.76
CA THR A 67 3.68 22.47 8.10
C THR A 67 4.98 22.85 8.82
N SER A 68 5.80 23.69 8.17
CA SER A 68 6.97 24.31 8.81
C SER A 68 6.54 25.51 9.66
N GLN A 69 7.37 25.89 10.64
CA GLN A 69 7.10 27.03 11.50
C GLN A 69 6.81 28.31 10.69
N GLY A 70 5.73 29.02 11.05
CA GLY A 70 5.30 30.25 10.37
C GLY A 70 4.34 30.05 9.19
N VAL A 71 3.98 28.81 8.84
CA VAL A 71 2.94 28.52 7.85
C VAL A 71 1.62 28.22 8.57
N GLU A 72 0.55 28.89 8.15
CA GLU A 72 -0.80 28.68 8.70
C GLU A 72 -1.23 27.20 8.54
N GLU A 73 -1.53 26.56 9.67
CA GLU A 73 -2.11 25.23 9.69
C GLU A 73 -3.60 25.30 9.36
N ARG A 74 -4.07 24.34 8.56
CA ARG A 74 -5.47 24.24 8.19
C ARG A 74 -6.04 22.92 8.68
N PHE A 75 -7.14 23.01 9.39
CA PHE A 75 -7.84 21.88 9.97
C PHE A 75 -9.03 21.47 9.11
N PHE A 76 -9.24 20.17 8.98
CA PHE A 76 -10.30 19.56 8.19
C PHE A 76 -11.05 18.52 9.03
N THR A 77 -12.36 18.42 8.86
CA THR A 77 -13.19 17.44 9.60
C THR A 77 -12.97 16.01 9.11
N ASN A 78 -12.59 15.84 7.85
CA ASN A 78 -12.37 14.54 7.23
C ASN A 78 -11.29 14.64 6.12
N LEU A 79 -10.76 13.48 5.72
CA LEU A 79 -9.73 13.40 4.67
C LEU A 79 -10.22 13.85 3.29
N GLN A 80 -11.52 13.71 3.00
CA GLN A 80 -12.09 14.12 1.72
C GLN A 80 -12.05 15.65 1.55
N ASP A 81 -12.32 16.40 2.62
CA ASP A 81 -12.24 17.85 2.62
C ASP A 81 -10.80 18.34 2.49
N LEU A 82 -9.86 17.69 3.18
CA LEU A 82 -8.43 17.92 3.03
C LEU A 82 -8.02 17.74 1.56
N VAL A 83 -8.37 16.60 0.95
CA VAL A 83 -8.06 16.32 -0.46
C VAL A 83 -8.70 17.35 -1.39
N THR A 84 -9.95 17.73 -1.13
CA THR A 84 -10.69 18.70 -1.95
C THR A 84 -10.03 20.08 -1.91
N HIS A 85 -9.55 20.50 -0.74
CA HIS A 85 -8.81 21.74 -0.60
C HIS A 85 -7.51 21.72 -1.41
N TYR A 86 -6.69 20.67 -1.27
CA TYR A 86 -5.41 20.55 -1.96
C TYR A 86 -5.49 20.20 -3.46
N LYS A 87 -6.69 19.93 -4.00
CA LYS A 87 -6.93 19.93 -5.46
C LYS A 87 -6.81 21.34 -6.07
N LYS A 88 -6.96 22.39 -5.27
CA LYS A 88 -6.80 23.78 -5.74
C LYS A 88 -5.30 24.10 -5.91
N LYS A 89 -5.00 24.98 -6.87
CA LYS A 89 -3.62 25.46 -7.09
C LYS A 89 -3.13 26.31 -5.92
N ASN A 90 -1.82 26.37 -5.74
CA ASN A 90 -1.13 27.26 -4.80
C ASN A 90 -1.53 27.11 -3.32
N GLN A 91 -1.83 25.89 -2.87
CA GLN A 91 -2.15 25.59 -1.47
C GLN A 91 -0.94 25.07 -0.67
N GLY A 92 0.30 25.32 -1.11
CA GLY A 92 1.51 24.92 -0.38
C GLY A 92 2.05 23.50 -0.65
N LEU A 93 1.39 22.70 -1.50
CA LEU A 93 1.97 21.45 -2.00
C LEU A 93 2.92 21.70 -3.18
N ALA A 94 3.81 20.73 -3.44
CA ALA A 94 4.70 20.74 -4.61
C ALA A 94 3.91 20.84 -5.91
N THR A 95 2.75 20.21 -5.97
CA THR A 95 1.72 20.41 -6.99
C THR A 95 0.34 20.13 -6.40
N HIS A 96 -0.68 20.75 -6.96
CA HIS A 96 -2.08 20.45 -6.64
C HIS A 96 -2.44 19.01 -7.02
N LEU A 97 -3.38 18.44 -6.28
CA LEU A 97 -3.85 17.07 -6.46
C LEU A 97 -4.73 16.98 -7.71
N ARG A 98 -4.44 16.01 -8.60
CA ARG A 98 -5.14 15.85 -9.89
C ARG A 98 -5.64 14.43 -10.13
N HIS A 99 -4.79 13.45 -9.87
CA HIS A 99 -5.03 12.07 -10.30
C HIS A 99 -4.94 11.10 -9.12
N GLY A 100 -6.08 10.89 -8.44
CA GLY A 100 -6.15 9.96 -7.32
C GLY A 100 -5.87 8.53 -7.79
N VAL A 101 -4.86 7.89 -7.20
CA VAL A 101 -4.54 6.49 -7.47
C VAL A 101 -5.39 5.64 -6.52
N LYS A 102 -6.34 4.89 -7.09
CA LYS A 102 -7.19 3.99 -6.30
C LYS A 102 -6.42 2.74 -5.92
N ARG A 103 -6.70 2.20 -4.72
CA ARG A 103 -6.24 0.86 -4.35
C ARG A 103 -6.89 -0.12 -5.34
N LYS A 104 -6.07 -0.94 -6.01
CA LYS A 104 -6.62 -2.12 -6.68
C LYS A 104 -6.99 -3.09 -5.57
N GLU A 105 -8.26 -3.46 -5.46
CA GLU A 105 -8.61 -4.67 -4.72
C GLU A 105 -7.79 -5.81 -5.32
N MET A 106 -6.86 -6.33 -4.53
CA MET A 106 -6.26 -7.61 -4.88
C MET A 106 -7.41 -8.62 -4.79
N PRO A 107 -7.63 -9.47 -5.80
CA PRO A 107 -8.52 -10.60 -5.61
C PRO A 107 -8.06 -11.37 -4.37
N PRO A 108 -8.98 -11.96 -3.58
CA PRO A 108 -8.61 -12.74 -2.40
C PRO A 108 -7.55 -13.76 -2.80
N PRO A 109 -6.56 -14.05 -1.94
CA PRO A 109 -5.59 -15.09 -2.22
C PRO A 109 -6.35 -16.35 -2.61
N SER A 110 -6.06 -16.89 -3.79
CA SER A 110 -6.60 -18.17 -4.21
C SER A 110 -6.31 -19.19 -3.10
N PRO A 111 -7.28 -20.00 -2.66
CA PRO A 111 -7.03 -20.97 -1.61
C PRO A 111 -5.84 -21.83 -2.04
N HIS A 112 -4.81 -21.81 -1.20
CA HIS A 112 -3.64 -22.66 -1.36
C HIS A 112 -4.15 -24.09 -1.16
N ILE A 113 -4.33 -24.83 -2.26
CA ILE A 113 -4.51 -26.28 -2.17
C ILE A 113 -3.14 -26.80 -1.69
N PRO A 114 -3.02 -27.37 -0.50
CA PRO A 114 -1.78 -28.01 -0.10
C PRO A 114 -1.48 -29.12 -1.11
N ASP A 115 -0.26 -29.08 -1.64
CA ASP A 115 0.35 -30.17 -2.40
C ASP A 115 0.52 -31.36 -1.44
N GLU A 116 -0.51 -32.18 -1.28
CA GLU A 116 -0.38 -33.50 -0.66
C GLU A 116 0.41 -34.37 -1.64
N GLY A 117 1.74 -34.37 -1.44
CA GLY A 117 2.66 -35.27 -2.09
C GLY A 117 2.16 -36.70 -1.95
N ALA A 118 2.02 -37.37 -3.10
CA ALA A 118 1.78 -38.80 -3.16
C ALA A 118 2.90 -39.53 -2.43
N ASP A 119 2.55 -40.15 -1.31
CA ASP A 119 3.38 -41.08 -0.55
C ASP A 119 3.56 -42.36 -1.38
N TYR A 120 4.65 -42.43 -2.13
CA TYR A 120 5.10 -43.67 -2.76
C TYR A 120 6.02 -44.37 -1.75
N GLU A 121 5.47 -45.35 -1.03
CA GLU A 121 6.20 -46.22 -0.11
C GLU A 121 7.47 -46.77 -0.76
N ASN A 122 8.63 -46.40 -0.20
CA ASN A 122 9.90 -47.03 -0.50
C ASN A 122 10.09 -48.18 0.50
N VAL A 123 9.61 -49.38 0.15
CA VAL A 123 10.01 -50.61 0.85
C VAL A 123 11.24 -51.18 0.13
N GLU A 124 12.41 -50.84 0.67
CA GLU A 124 13.62 -51.63 0.46
C GLU A 124 13.38 -53.03 1.06
N ASP A 125 13.25 -54.05 0.21
CA ASP A 125 13.52 -55.43 0.61
C ASP A 125 14.36 -56.10 -0.48
N MET A 126 15.66 -56.16 -0.22
CA MET A 126 16.60 -57.00 -0.93
C MET A 126 16.99 -58.13 0.02
N SER A 127 16.35 -59.30 -0.06
CA SER A 127 17.05 -60.57 0.19
C SER A 127 16.28 -61.79 -0.35
N GLU A 128 16.87 -62.40 -1.39
CA GLU A 128 17.18 -63.84 -1.45
C GLU A 128 16.04 -64.85 -1.19
N TYR A 129 15.53 -65.51 -2.25
CA TYR A 129 15.40 -66.98 -2.25
C TYR A 129 15.39 -67.55 -3.68
N VAL A 130 16.06 -68.69 -3.84
CA VAL A 130 16.58 -69.28 -5.07
C VAL A 130 15.53 -70.13 -5.83
N VAL A 131 15.69 -70.17 -7.16
CA VAL A 131 14.99 -70.98 -8.19
C VAL A 131 14.85 -72.48 -7.88
N VAL A 132 13.66 -73.04 -8.12
CA VAL A 132 13.46 -74.46 -8.48
C VAL A 132 12.41 -74.58 -9.59
N LEU A 133 12.83 -75.06 -10.78
CA LEU A 133 11.94 -75.49 -11.87
C LEU A 133 11.69 -77.00 -11.74
N PRO A 134 10.44 -77.50 -11.82
CA PRO A 134 10.22 -78.92 -12.03
C PRO A 134 10.31 -79.27 -13.53
N SER A 135 10.81 -80.47 -13.80
CA SER A 135 11.00 -81.11 -15.12
C SER A 135 9.70 -81.62 -15.74
#